data_AF-A0AAN0R1A3-F1
#
_entry.id   AF-A0AAN0R1A3-F1
#
_cell.length_a   1.000
_cell.length_b   1.000
_cell.length_c   1.000
_cell.angle_alpha   90.00
_cell.angle_beta   90.00
_cell.angle_gamma   90.00
#
_symmetry.space_group_name_H-M   'P 1'
#
loop_
_entity.id
_entity.type
_entity.pdbx_description
1 polymer ?
#
loop_
_entity_poly.entity_id
_entity_poly.type
_entity_poly.pdbx_seq_one_letter_code
_entity_poly.pdbx_strand_id
1 'polypeptide(L)'
;MDNDLYEALIGAELSGRELRVALAIHRQTAGYNLESACIAASYIAEMSGIRREDVSRAICELIRQGVIYRDGGSRSPIGFAPVGEWKIDKKNTHPNKPKEVPQCGVSNTSNVAFLPHNKEINTNTTPDGVVVDAERQPAQAKPARQKPAMEACPYQDIVDLYHKALPELPAVAILNDGRKRALQARWRESEVHRDLGFWADYFCQVKASQFLMGQVPGRNGSKPFRATFDWLIAPSNFVKVVEGNYHA
;
A
#
# COMPACT_ATOMS: atom_id res chain seq x y z
N MET A 1 0.49 3.04 37.84
CA MET A 1 -0.36 3.77 36.86
C MET A 1 0.09 5.21 36.98
N ASP A 2 0.83 5.71 36.00
CA ASP A 2 1.15 7.14 35.97
C ASP A 2 -0.15 7.83 35.61
N ASN A 3 -0.91 8.27 36.61
CA ASN A 3 -2.22 8.92 36.43
C ASN A 3 -2.11 10.06 35.40
N ASP A 4 -0.97 10.73 35.38
CA ASP A 4 -0.61 11.78 34.44
C ASP A 4 -0.75 11.37 32.95
N LEU A 5 -0.43 10.13 32.60
CA LEU A 5 -0.57 9.64 31.22
C LEU A 5 -2.04 9.45 30.83
N TYR A 6 -2.86 8.95 31.76
CA TYR A 6 -4.30 8.78 31.51
C TYR A 6 -5.01 10.13 31.44
N GLU A 7 -4.72 11.05 32.35
CA GLU A 7 -5.23 12.43 32.32
C GLU A 7 -4.83 13.13 31.01
N ALA A 8 -3.59 12.93 30.55
CA ALA A 8 -3.12 13.44 29.28
C ALA A 8 -3.87 12.83 28.08
N LEU A 9 -4.09 11.52 28.06
CA LEU A 9 -4.84 10.85 26.99
C LEU A 9 -6.32 11.28 26.95
N ILE A 10 -6.93 11.54 28.11
CA ILE A 10 -8.32 12.02 28.23
C ILE A 10 -8.42 13.46 27.75
N GLY A 11 -7.46 14.32 28.11
CA GLY A 11 -7.42 15.73 27.69
C GLY A 11 -6.94 15.94 26.26
N ALA A 12 -6.28 14.95 25.66
CA ALA A 12 -5.78 15.03 24.29
C ALA A 12 -6.92 14.95 23.28
N GLU A 13 -6.94 15.87 22.30
CA GLU A 13 -7.88 15.86 21.16
C GLU A 13 -7.54 14.77 20.12
N LEU A 14 -7.35 13.52 20.57
CA LEU A 14 -7.09 12.37 19.71
C LEU A 14 -8.37 11.91 19.00
N SER A 15 -8.20 11.27 17.85
CA SER A 15 -9.33 10.64 17.15
C SER A 15 -9.75 9.44 17.97
N GLY A 16 -11.04 9.10 17.97
CA GLY A 16 -11.51 7.88 18.64
C GLY A 16 -10.75 6.61 18.19
N ARG A 17 -10.19 6.59 16.97
CA ARG A 17 -9.32 5.50 16.51
C ARG A 17 -7.91 5.57 17.11
N GLU A 18 -7.31 6.77 17.14
CA GLU A 18 -5.99 7.00 17.74
C GLU A 18 -6.01 6.70 19.23
N LEU A 19 -7.03 7.15 19.95
CA LEU A 19 -7.21 6.91 21.38
C LEU A 19 -7.32 5.41 21.68
N ARG A 20 -8.12 4.66 20.92
CA ARG A 20 -8.23 3.20 21.08
C ARG A 20 -6.91 2.48 20.83
N VAL A 21 -6.15 2.92 19.83
CA VAL A 21 -4.82 2.37 19.52
C VAL A 21 -3.83 2.70 20.65
N ALA A 22 -3.82 3.93 21.16
CA ALA A 22 -2.99 4.33 22.29
C ALA A 22 -3.30 3.49 23.54
N LEU A 23 -4.58 3.33 23.88
CA LEU A 23 -5.00 2.50 25.01
C LEU A 23 -4.60 1.03 24.85
N ALA A 24 -4.71 0.48 23.64
CA ALA A 24 -4.28 -0.89 23.35
C ALA A 24 -2.75 -1.07 23.50
N ILE A 25 -1.97 -0.09 23.06
CA ILE A 25 -0.51 -0.08 23.25
C ILE A 25 -0.19 0.02 24.75
N HIS A 26 -0.84 0.92 25.48
CA HIS A 26 -0.66 1.10 26.92
C HIS A 26 -0.94 -0.19 27.70
N ARG A 27 -2.02 -0.89 27.35
CA ARG A 27 -2.36 -2.19 27.94
C ARG A 27 -1.25 -3.22 27.77
N GLN A 28 -0.48 -3.15 26.68
CA GLN A 28 0.58 -4.09 26.36
C GLN A 28 1.97 -3.64 26.86
N THR A 29 2.15 -2.36 27.18
CA THR A 29 3.37 -1.84 27.80
C THR A 29 3.24 -1.80 29.33
N ALA A 30 2.52 -0.80 29.86
CA ALA A 30 2.33 -0.59 31.29
C ALA A 30 1.60 -1.74 31.97
N GLY A 31 0.68 -2.42 31.26
CA GLY A 31 0.00 -3.61 31.78
C GLY A 31 0.92 -4.80 32.06
N TYR A 32 2.15 -4.80 31.54
CA TYR A 32 3.20 -5.78 31.82
C TYR A 32 4.42 -5.15 32.50
N ASN A 33 4.29 -3.90 32.99
CA ASN A 33 5.36 -3.11 33.59
C ASN A 33 6.59 -2.93 32.67
N LEU A 34 6.34 -2.76 31.36
CA LEU A 34 7.35 -2.50 30.34
C LEU A 34 7.26 -1.05 29.84
N GLU A 35 8.39 -0.39 29.63
CA GLU A 35 8.44 0.98 29.06
C GLU A 35 8.14 0.99 27.56
N SER A 36 8.57 -0.05 26.84
CA SER A 36 8.28 -0.25 25.43
C SER A 36 8.09 -1.74 25.12
N ALA A 37 7.28 -2.05 24.11
CA ALA A 37 7.01 -3.43 23.72
C ALA A 37 6.95 -3.59 22.20
N CYS A 38 7.43 -4.72 21.68
CA CYS A 38 7.25 -5.09 20.28
C CYS A 38 5.85 -5.67 20.07
N ILE A 39 4.93 -4.84 19.55
CA ILE A 39 3.52 -5.21 19.40
C ILE A 39 3.19 -5.33 17.90
N ALA A 40 2.64 -6.47 17.50
CA ALA A 40 2.16 -6.67 16.14
C ALA A 40 0.89 -5.85 15.87
N ALA A 41 0.83 -5.19 14.70
CA ALA A 41 -0.34 -4.39 14.32
C ALA A 41 -1.64 -5.23 14.21
N SER A 42 -1.55 -6.53 13.89
CA SER A 42 -2.70 -7.44 13.94
C SER A 42 -3.27 -7.59 15.34
N TYR A 43 -2.41 -7.65 16.36
CA TYR A 43 -2.84 -7.80 17.74
C TYR A 43 -3.53 -6.53 18.25
N ILE A 44 -2.99 -5.36 17.92
CA ILE A 44 -3.63 -4.06 18.21
C ILE A 44 -4.98 -3.96 17.50
N ALA A 45 -5.07 -4.42 16.25
CA ALA A 45 -6.32 -4.44 15.49
C ALA A 45 -7.41 -5.28 16.17
N GLU A 46 -7.05 -6.47 16.63
CA GLU A 46 -7.95 -7.36 17.36
C GLU A 46 -8.42 -6.72 18.67
N MET A 47 -7.50 -6.18 19.47
CA MET A 47 -7.82 -5.56 20.76
C MET A 47 -8.66 -4.28 20.63
N SER A 48 -8.37 -3.44 19.63
CA SER A 48 -9.05 -2.15 19.43
C SER A 48 -10.34 -2.26 18.62
N GLY A 49 -10.60 -3.40 17.97
CA GLY A 49 -11.70 -3.59 17.03
C GLY A 49 -11.56 -2.73 15.76
N ILE A 50 -10.34 -2.32 15.41
CA ILE A 50 -10.04 -1.47 14.26
C ILE A 50 -9.39 -2.31 13.15
N ARG A 51 -9.72 -2.05 11.88
CA ARG A 51 -9.08 -2.73 10.75
C ARG A 51 -7.57 -2.45 10.75
N ARG A 52 -6.75 -3.47 10.47
CA ARG A 52 -5.27 -3.40 10.54
C ARG A 52 -4.66 -2.23 9.74
N GLU A 53 -5.25 -1.87 8.61
CA GLU A 53 -4.83 -0.73 7.79
C GLU A 53 -4.98 0.61 8.51
N ASP A 54 -6.07 0.78 9.26
CA ASP A 54 -6.35 2.00 10.02
C ASP A 54 -5.53 2.07 11.30
N VAL A 55 -5.19 0.92 11.90
CA VAL A 55 -4.22 0.86 13.02
C VAL A 55 -2.87 1.40 12.59
N SER A 56 -2.39 1.01 11.40
CA SER A 56 -1.10 1.48 10.89
C SER A 56 -1.09 2.99 10.69
N ARG A 57 -2.20 3.56 10.17
CA ARG A 57 -2.37 5.02 10.04
C ARG A 57 -2.40 5.71 11.41
N ALA A 58 -3.17 5.17 12.36
CA ALA A 58 -3.26 5.72 13.71
C ALA A 58 -1.90 5.72 14.43
N ILE A 59 -1.10 4.64 14.29
CA ILE A 59 0.25 4.59 14.85
C ILE A 59 1.15 5.68 14.22
N CYS A 60 1.09 5.88 12.91
CA CYS A 60 1.85 6.96 12.26
C CYS A 60 1.43 8.35 12.75
N GLU A 61 0.13 8.58 12.94
CA GLU A 61 -0.39 9.84 13.49
C GLU A 61 0.05 10.06 14.94
N LEU A 62 -0.01 9.04 15.78
CA LEU A 62 0.46 9.12 17.16
C LEU A 62 1.97 9.39 17.25
N ILE A 63 2.77 8.81 16.35
CA ILE A 63 4.20 9.12 16.22
C ILE A 63 4.39 10.58 15.75
N ARG A 64 3.59 11.03 14.79
CA ARG A 64 3.65 12.41 14.27
C ARG A 64 3.31 13.45 15.35
N GLN A 65 2.32 13.13 16.18
CA GLN A 65 1.90 13.96 17.32
C GLN A 65 2.82 13.79 18.55
N GLY A 66 3.83 12.92 18.48
CA GLY A 66 4.77 12.69 19.58
C GLY A 66 4.15 12.05 20.81
N VAL A 67 2.99 11.39 20.69
CA VAL A 67 2.33 10.69 21.81
C VAL A 67 3.06 9.37 22.11
N ILE A 68 3.50 8.69 21.05
CA ILE A 68 4.27 7.45 21.13
C ILE A 68 5.57 7.59 20.36
N TYR A 69 6.61 6.90 20.81
CA TYR A 69 7.87 6.77 20.10
C TYR A 69 8.07 5.31 19.64
N ARG A 70 8.93 5.15 18.64
CA ARG A 70 9.35 3.85 18.13
C ARG A 70 10.79 3.92 17.65
N ASP A 71 11.63 3.08 18.23
CA ASP A 71 13.06 3.08 17.93
C ASP A 71 13.39 2.14 16.76
N GLY A 72 13.35 2.69 15.55
CA GLY A 72 13.78 2.01 14.33
C GLY A 72 12.66 1.69 13.33
N GLY A 73 12.55 0.42 12.93
CA GLY A 73 11.65 -0.03 11.86
C GLY A 73 10.21 -0.29 12.31
N SER A 74 9.34 -0.70 11.38
CA SER A 74 7.91 -0.95 11.67
C SER A 74 7.62 -2.05 12.71
N ARG A 75 8.60 -2.92 12.98
CA ARG A 75 8.54 -4.00 13.98
C ARG A 75 9.29 -3.67 15.28
N SER A 76 9.82 -2.46 15.40
CA SER A 76 10.52 -2.04 16.60
C SER A 76 9.56 -1.84 17.79
N PRO A 77 10.08 -1.92 19.03
CA PRO A 77 9.33 -1.61 20.22
C PRO A 77 8.66 -0.24 20.15
N ILE A 78 7.44 -0.16 20.69
CA ILE A 78 6.66 1.07 20.80
C ILE A 78 6.52 1.41 22.28
N GLY A 79 6.78 2.66 22.64
CA GLY A 79 6.60 3.20 23.99
C GLY A 79 5.88 4.55 23.97
N PHE A 80 5.50 5.04 25.14
CA PHE A 80 4.89 6.37 25.29
C PHE A 80 5.96 7.43 25.54
N ALA A 81 5.88 8.54 24.82
CA ALA A 81 6.74 9.69 25.09
C ALA A 81 6.25 10.45 26.33
N PRO A 82 7.12 11.19 27.03
CA PRO A 82 6.72 12.04 28.14
C PRO A 82 5.63 13.04 27.72
N VAL A 83 4.63 13.25 28.59
CA VAL A 83 3.42 14.05 28.31
C VAL A 83 3.76 15.48 27.83
N GLY A 84 4.83 16.08 28.34
CA GLY A 84 5.25 17.44 27.97
C GLY A 84 5.73 17.62 26.53
N GLU A 85 6.02 16.53 25.81
CA GLU A 85 6.57 16.56 24.46
C GLU A 85 5.50 16.43 23.35
N TRP A 86 4.24 16.24 23.73
CA TRP A 86 3.16 15.93 22.80
C TRP A 86 2.76 17.16 21.98
N LYS A 87 2.68 16.98 20.66
CA LYS A 87 2.28 17.99 19.67
C LYS A 87 1.01 17.53 18.99
N ILE A 88 -0.09 17.55 19.73
CA ILE A 88 -1.40 17.13 19.20
C ILE A 88 -1.91 18.22 18.27
N ASP A 89 -2.01 17.91 16.98
CA ASP A 89 -2.60 18.83 16.02
C ASP A 89 -4.10 18.92 16.22
N LYS A 90 -4.63 20.14 16.15
CA LYS A 90 -6.07 20.37 16.04
C LYS A 90 -6.55 19.68 14.78
N LYS A 91 -7.47 18.73 14.92
CA LYS A 91 -8.00 18.02 13.75
C LYS A 91 -8.74 19.01 12.86
N ASN A 92 -8.44 18.97 11.56
CA ASN A 92 -9.27 19.60 10.55
C ASN A 92 -10.61 18.85 10.50
N THR A 93 -11.52 19.20 11.39
CA THR A 93 -12.94 18.91 11.23
C THR A 93 -13.44 19.80 10.11
N HIS A 94 -13.06 19.49 8.87
CA HIS A 94 -13.93 19.86 7.77
C HIS A 94 -15.23 19.10 8.05
N PRO A 95 -16.36 19.78 8.31
CA PRO A 95 -17.63 19.06 8.34
C PRO A 95 -17.67 18.29 7.03
N ASN A 96 -17.82 16.97 7.11
CA ASN A 96 -18.13 16.19 5.93
C ASN A 96 -19.32 16.92 5.29
N LYS A 97 -19.11 17.51 4.11
CA LYS A 97 -20.20 18.11 3.35
C LYS A 97 -21.29 17.04 3.33
N PRO A 98 -22.52 17.32 3.79
CA PRO A 98 -23.56 16.30 3.78
C PRO A 98 -23.58 15.76 2.35
N LYS A 99 -23.28 14.47 2.19
CA LYS A 99 -23.39 13.84 0.88
C LYS A 99 -24.82 14.09 0.46
N GLU A 100 -25.02 14.87 -0.59
CA GLU A 100 -26.33 14.98 -1.21
C GLU A 100 -26.79 13.56 -1.46
N VAL A 101 -27.92 13.20 -0.84
CA VAL A 101 -28.54 11.90 -1.05
C VAL A 101 -28.76 11.84 -2.56
N PRO A 102 -28.20 10.86 -3.30
CA PRO A 102 -28.52 10.74 -4.70
C PRO A 102 -30.04 10.56 -4.76
N GLN A 103 -30.70 11.38 -5.58
CA GLN A 103 -32.13 11.29 -5.82
C GLN A 103 -32.39 10.02 -6.63
N CYS A 104 -32.26 8.86 -6.01
CA CYS A 104 -32.73 7.60 -6.56
C CYS A 104 -34.25 7.73 -6.64
N GLY A 105 -34.76 7.73 -7.88
CA GLY A 105 -36.19 7.61 -8.13
C GLY A 105 -36.74 6.46 -7.29
N VAL A 106 -37.74 6.75 -6.49
CA VAL A 106 -38.39 5.76 -5.63
C VAL A 106 -39.03 4.71 -6.53
N SER A 107 -38.38 3.58 -6.75
CA SER A 107 -39.01 2.42 -7.39
C SER A 107 -39.95 1.79 -6.38
N ASN A 108 -41.22 2.18 -6.38
CA ASN A 108 -42.29 1.66 -5.51
C ASN A 108 -42.72 0.22 -5.86
N THR A 109 -41.81 -0.64 -6.29
CA THR A 109 -42.10 -2.02 -6.69
C THR A 109 -40.94 -2.97 -6.40
N SER A 110 -40.58 -3.15 -5.13
CA SER A 110 -39.89 -4.39 -4.70
C SER A 110 -39.97 -4.59 -3.18
N ASN A 111 -40.59 -5.70 -2.76
CA ASN A 111 -40.68 -6.17 -1.37
C ASN A 111 -39.51 -7.13 -1.01
N VAL A 112 -38.28 -6.81 -1.42
CA VAL A 112 -37.11 -7.62 -1.02
C VAL A 112 -35.95 -6.73 -0.62
N ALA A 113 -35.47 -6.91 0.61
CA ALA A 113 -34.28 -6.24 1.12
C ALA A 113 -33.02 -6.82 0.47
N PHE A 114 -32.30 -6.01 -0.30
CA PHE A 114 -30.92 -6.30 -0.67
C PHE A 114 -29.98 -5.16 -0.24
N LEU A 115 -28.85 -5.56 0.34
CA LEU A 115 -27.74 -4.69 0.72
C LEU A 115 -26.99 -4.22 -0.53
N PRO A 116 -26.77 -2.91 -0.75
CA PRO A 116 -25.83 -2.47 -1.76
C PRO A 116 -24.42 -2.42 -1.16
N HIS A 117 -23.63 -3.46 -1.42
CA HIS A 117 -22.18 -3.32 -1.48
C HIS A 117 -21.86 -2.57 -2.78
N ASN A 118 -21.43 -1.31 -2.70
CA ASN A 118 -20.93 -0.59 -3.86
C ASN A 118 -19.49 -0.12 -3.60
N LYS A 119 -18.58 -0.70 -4.38
CA LYS A 119 -17.15 -0.43 -4.42
C LYS A 119 -16.93 0.45 -5.65
N GLU A 120 -16.74 1.75 -5.45
CA GLU A 120 -16.37 2.65 -6.54
C GLU A 120 -14.92 3.08 -6.42
N ILE A 121 -14.22 2.85 -7.53
CA ILE A 121 -12.83 3.16 -7.81
C ILE A 121 -12.79 4.60 -8.33
N ASN A 122 -12.07 5.48 -7.66
CA ASN A 122 -11.95 6.87 -8.08
C ASN A 122 -10.86 6.98 -9.16
N THR A 123 -11.25 6.91 -10.44
CA THR A 123 -10.45 7.38 -11.57
C THR A 123 -10.81 8.84 -11.84
N ASN A 124 -10.01 9.79 -11.34
CA ASN A 124 -10.08 11.19 -11.77
C ASN A 124 -8.94 11.47 -12.75
N THR A 125 -9.31 11.46 -14.04
CA THR A 125 -8.61 12.07 -15.16
C THR A 125 -8.78 13.59 -15.06
N THR A 126 -7.66 14.32 -15.04
CA THR A 126 -7.60 15.78 -15.12
C THR A 126 -7.84 16.23 -16.56
N PRO A 127 -8.71 17.23 -16.83
CA PRO A 127 -8.64 18.00 -18.06
C PRO A 127 -7.82 19.28 -17.86
N ASP A 128 -7.07 19.62 -18.91
CA ASP A 128 -6.36 20.88 -19.11
C ASP A 128 -7.23 22.12 -18.87
N GLY A 129 -6.65 23.12 -18.22
CA GLY A 129 -7.26 24.42 -17.99
C GLY A 129 -6.21 25.46 -17.60
N VAL A 130 -5.73 26.18 -18.60
CA VAL A 130 -4.82 27.34 -18.53
C VAL A 130 -5.38 28.42 -17.60
N VAL A 131 -4.61 28.84 -16.58
CA VAL A 131 -4.72 30.17 -15.95
C VAL A 131 -3.38 30.63 -15.35
N VAL A 132 -2.79 31.60 -16.04
CA VAL A 132 -2.11 32.85 -15.62
C VAL A 132 -1.32 32.94 -14.29
N ASP A 133 -0.10 33.46 -14.47
CA ASP A 133 0.90 34.05 -13.56
C ASP A 133 0.46 34.45 -12.13
N ALA A 134 1.20 33.95 -11.15
CA ALA A 134 1.40 34.61 -9.86
C ALA A 134 2.84 34.37 -9.37
N GLU A 135 3.51 35.45 -8.96
CA GLU A 135 4.95 35.55 -8.72
C GLU A 135 5.52 34.55 -7.69
N ARG A 136 6.71 34.05 -8.06
CA ARG A 136 7.51 33.07 -7.32
C ARG A 136 8.39 33.75 -6.28
N GLN A 137 8.14 33.52 -4.99
CA GLN A 137 9.14 33.71 -3.93
C GLN A 137 9.94 32.40 -3.68
N PRO A 138 11.25 32.48 -3.43
CA PRO A 138 12.12 31.30 -3.34
C PRO A 138 12.03 30.61 -1.96
N ALA A 139 11.41 29.42 -1.92
CA ALA A 139 11.46 28.54 -0.76
C ALA A 139 12.78 27.75 -0.73
N GLN A 140 13.50 27.88 0.38
CA GLN A 140 14.80 27.28 0.66
C GLN A 140 14.71 25.74 0.76
N ALA A 141 15.70 25.06 0.16
CA ALA A 141 15.80 23.61 0.08
C ALA A 141 16.15 22.98 1.45
N LYS A 142 15.40 21.95 1.84
CA LYS A 142 15.78 21.03 2.94
C LYS A 142 16.72 19.94 2.39
N PRO A 143 17.77 19.53 3.14
CA PRO A 143 18.78 18.60 2.64
C PRO A 143 18.22 17.18 2.50
N ALA A 144 18.33 16.62 1.30
CA ALA A 144 17.96 15.23 1.01
C ALA A 144 19.02 14.28 1.57
N ARG A 145 18.61 13.36 2.46
CA ARG A 145 19.41 12.21 2.91
C ARG A 145 19.73 11.31 1.70
N GLN A 146 21.00 11.21 1.35
CA GLN A 146 21.48 10.30 0.30
C GLN A 146 21.40 8.85 0.80
N LYS A 147 20.55 8.04 0.16
CA LYS A 147 20.62 6.57 0.25
C LYS A 147 21.73 6.09 -0.68
N PRO A 148 22.47 5.02 -0.35
CA PRO A 148 23.51 4.48 -1.22
C PRO A 148 22.95 4.24 -2.62
N ALA A 149 23.69 4.70 -3.63
CA ALA A 149 23.32 4.65 -5.04
C ALA A 149 23.33 3.18 -5.52
N MET A 150 22.24 2.48 -5.25
CA MET A 150 22.01 1.16 -5.82
C MET A 150 21.66 1.32 -7.29
N GLU A 151 22.25 0.47 -8.14
CA GLU A 151 22.08 0.54 -9.59
C GLU A 151 20.60 0.66 -9.97
N ALA A 152 20.30 1.64 -10.81
CA ALA A 152 18.94 1.91 -11.23
C ALA A 152 18.43 0.72 -12.05
N CYS A 153 17.24 0.21 -11.69
CA CYS A 153 16.60 -0.86 -12.45
C CYS A 153 16.36 -0.40 -13.90
N PRO A 154 16.86 -1.12 -14.91
CA PRO A 154 16.65 -0.78 -16.32
C PRO A 154 15.22 -1.17 -16.76
N TYR A 155 14.24 -0.34 -16.39
CA TYR A 155 12.82 -0.64 -16.63
C TYR A 155 12.49 -0.85 -18.11
N GLN A 156 13.05 0.01 -18.97
CA GLN A 156 12.73 -0.02 -20.40
C GLN A 156 13.32 -1.26 -21.06
N ASP A 157 14.59 -1.59 -20.77
CA ASP A 157 15.26 -2.75 -21.36
C ASP A 157 14.53 -4.06 -21.03
N ILE A 158 14.02 -4.21 -19.80
CA ILE A 158 13.24 -5.39 -19.41
C ILE A 158 11.89 -5.46 -20.15
N VAL A 159 11.24 -4.33 -20.40
CA VAL A 159 9.99 -4.28 -21.17
C VAL A 159 10.25 -4.57 -22.65
N ASP A 160 11.34 -4.06 -23.20
CA ASP A 160 11.73 -4.33 -24.57
C ASP A 160 12.06 -5.82 -24.76
N LEU A 161 12.72 -6.45 -23.78
CA LEU A 161 12.93 -7.90 -23.74
C LEU A 161 11.60 -8.67 -23.71
N TYR A 162 10.64 -8.23 -22.89
CA TYR A 162 9.31 -8.83 -22.85
C TYR A 162 8.62 -8.77 -24.22
N HIS A 163 8.60 -7.61 -24.87
CA HIS A 163 7.99 -7.44 -26.21
C HIS A 163 8.71 -8.26 -27.28
N LYS A 164 10.04 -8.33 -27.22
CA LYS A 164 10.86 -9.10 -28.16
C LYS A 164 10.64 -10.61 -28.01
N ALA A 165 10.59 -11.11 -26.78
CA ALA A 165 10.44 -12.53 -26.51
C ALA A 165 8.99 -13.01 -26.75
N LEU A 166 8.00 -12.20 -26.35
CA LEU A 166 6.59 -12.58 -26.23
C LEU A 166 5.64 -11.64 -27.01
N PRO A 167 5.78 -11.53 -28.35
CA PRO A 167 4.94 -10.65 -29.16
C PRO A 167 3.46 -11.07 -29.21
N GLU A 168 3.14 -12.31 -28.87
CA GLU A 168 1.77 -12.86 -28.85
C GLU A 168 0.98 -12.49 -27.59
N LEU A 169 1.67 -12.01 -26.54
CA LEU A 169 1.05 -11.60 -25.29
C LEU A 169 0.69 -10.11 -25.32
N PRO A 170 -0.26 -9.65 -24.47
CA PRO A 170 -0.64 -8.25 -24.42
C PRO A 170 0.56 -7.33 -24.17
N ALA A 171 0.75 -6.35 -25.05
CA ALA A 171 1.85 -5.40 -24.97
C ALA A 171 1.65 -4.39 -23.83
N VAL A 172 2.75 -4.07 -23.15
CA VAL A 172 2.82 -2.96 -22.18
C VAL A 172 2.80 -1.61 -22.93
N ALA A 173 1.66 -0.91 -22.91
CA ALA A 173 1.55 0.43 -23.51
C ALA A 173 2.06 1.55 -22.59
N ILE A 174 1.81 1.44 -21.28
CA ILE A 174 2.14 2.47 -20.29
C ILE A 174 2.91 1.83 -19.14
N LEU A 175 4.11 2.34 -18.89
CA LEU A 175 4.95 1.94 -17.76
C LEU A 175 4.66 2.85 -16.55
N ASN A 176 3.55 2.57 -15.86
CA ASN A 176 3.10 3.35 -14.70
C ASN A 176 3.98 3.12 -13.46
N ASP A 177 3.81 3.97 -12.43
CA ASP A 177 4.61 3.88 -11.20
C ASP A 177 4.40 2.57 -10.42
N GLY A 178 3.23 1.95 -10.54
CA GLY A 178 2.95 0.64 -9.94
C GLY A 178 3.81 -0.46 -10.54
N ARG A 179 3.88 -0.52 -11.88
CA ARG A 179 4.73 -1.46 -12.64
C ARG A 179 6.21 -1.23 -12.35
N LYS A 180 6.66 0.04 -12.30
CA LYS A 180 8.04 0.38 -11.91
C LYS A 180 8.37 -0.15 -10.52
N ARG A 181 7.50 0.08 -9.54
CA ARG A 181 7.71 -0.40 -8.17
C ARG A 181 7.74 -1.93 -8.08
N ALA A 182 6.84 -2.61 -8.78
CA ALA A 182 6.80 -4.08 -8.81
C ALA A 182 8.07 -4.66 -9.45
N LEU A 183 8.49 -4.09 -10.59
CA LEU A 183 9.70 -4.53 -11.29
C LEU A 183 10.96 -4.23 -10.47
N GLN A 184 11.04 -3.05 -9.88
CA GLN A 184 12.13 -2.66 -8.98
C GLN A 184 12.22 -3.60 -7.77
N ALA A 185 11.08 -4.07 -7.25
CA ALA A 185 11.08 -5.04 -6.17
C ALA A 185 11.71 -6.38 -6.62
N ARG A 186 11.34 -6.90 -7.81
CA ARG A 186 11.94 -8.14 -8.37
C ARG A 186 13.44 -7.99 -8.64
N TRP A 187 13.84 -6.86 -9.21
CA TRP A 187 15.24 -6.51 -9.47
C TRP A 187 16.07 -6.51 -8.18
N ARG A 188 15.49 -6.06 -7.07
CA ARG A 188 16.20 -5.96 -5.79
C ARG A 188 16.23 -7.26 -4.99
N GLU A 189 15.32 -8.19 -5.29
CA GLU A 189 15.07 -9.40 -4.51
C GLU A 189 16.23 -10.40 -4.53
N SER A 190 16.95 -10.51 -5.65
CA SER A 190 18.11 -11.38 -5.80
C SER A 190 19.16 -10.72 -6.68
N GLU A 191 20.44 -11.01 -6.45
CA GLU A 191 21.54 -10.57 -7.31
C GLU A 191 21.41 -11.15 -8.73
N VAL A 192 20.88 -12.38 -8.85
CA VAL A 192 20.64 -13.03 -10.14
C VAL A 192 19.58 -12.29 -10.97
N HIS A 193 18.60 -11.65 -10.33
CA HIS A 193 17.58 -10.87 -11.03
C HIS A 193 18.08 -9.51 -11.51
N ARG A 194 19.29 -9.09 -11.11
CA ARG A 194 19.93 -7.84 -11.55
C ARG A 194 20.69 -8.00 -12.86
N ASP A 195 20.39 -9.03 -13.62
CA ASP A 195 20.96 -9.29 -14.93
C ASP A 195 19.86 -9.34 -16.00
N LEU A 196 20.10 -8.67 -17.12
CA LEU A 196 19.20 -8.70 -18.27
C LEU A 196 19.17 -10.09 -18.93
N GLY A 197 20.26 -10.86 -18.83
CA GLY A 197 20.31 -12.25 -19.29
C GLY A 197 19.27 -13.13 -18.59
N PHE A 198 19.20 -13.05 -17.26
CA PHE A 198 18.14 -13.71 -16.48
C PHE A 198 16.72 -13.35 -16.96
N TRP A 199 16.43 -12.07 -17.23
CA TRP A 199 15.10 -11.67 -17.71
C TRP A 199 14.79 -12.21 -19.10
N ALA A 200 15.78 -12.28 -19.99
CA ALA A 200 15.62 -12.91 -21.29
C ALA A 200 15.28 -14.40 -21.15
N ASP A 201 16.03 -15.12 -20.31
CA ASP A 201 15.78 -16.55 -20.04
C ASP A 201 14.42 -16.76 -19.38
N TYR A 202 14.03 -15.89 -18.44
CA TYR A 202 12.71 -15.90 -17.79
C TYR A 202 11.58 -15.75 -18.82
N PHE A 203 11.67 -14.81 -19.75
CA PHE A 203 10.65 -14.67 -20.79
C PHE A 203 10.67 -15.81 -21.81
N CYS A 204 11.83 -16.39 -22.11
CA CYS A 204 11.93 -17.63 -22.89
C CYS A 204 11.24 -18.80 -22.19
N GLN A 205 11.38 -18.91 -20.87
CA GLN A 205 10.69 -19.90 -20.04
C GLN A 205 9.16 -19.71 -20.10
N VAL A 206 8.68 -18.46 -20.01
CA VAL A 206 7.25 -18.15 -20.22
C VAL A 206 6.77 -18.57 -21.61
N LYS A 207 7.57 -18.32 -22.65
CA LYS A 207 7.24 -18.68 -24.04
C LYS A 207 7.06 -20.18 -24.24
N ALA A 208 7.83 -20.99 -23.52
CA ALA A 208 7.76 -22.44 -23.60
C ALA A 208 6.45 -23.01 -22.99
N SER A 209 5.78 -22.26 -22.12
CA SER A 209 4.54 -22.73 -21.47
C SER A 209 3.30 -22.46 -22.33
N GLN A 210 2.67 -23.53 -22.82
CA GLN A 210 1.40 -23.44 -23.56
C GLN A 210 0.29 -22.78 -22.73
N PHE A 211 0.27 -23.02 -21.42
CA PHE A 211 -0.72 -22.43 -20.53
C PHE A 211 -0.54 -20.91 -20.40
N LEU A 212 0.68 -20.45 -20.13
CA LEU A 212 0.94 -19.00 -19.96
C LEU A 212 0.76 -18.23 -21.27
N MET A 213 1.04 -18.87 -22.42
CA MET A 213 0.82 -18.32 -23.75
C MET A 213 -0.66 -18.35 -24.20
N GLY A 214 -1.56 -18.94 -23.41
CA GLY A 214 -2.98 -19.07 -23.76
C GLY A 214 -3.26 -19.95 -24.95
N GLN A 215 -2.42 -20.96 -25.15
CA GLN A 215 -2.60 -22.03 -26.12
C GLN A 215 -3.41 -23.19 -25.53
N VAL A 216 -3.66 -23.19 -24.22
CA VAL A 216 -4.52 -24.18 -23.54
C VAL A 216 -5.96 -23.65 -23.47
N PRO A 217 -6.98 -24.45 -23.85
CA PRO A 217 -8.38 -24.04 -23.77
C PRO A 217 -8.79 -23.77 -22.31
N GLY A 218 -9.61 -22.73 -22.12
CA GLY A 218 -10.12 -22.40 -20.80
C GLY A 218 -11.09 -23.46 -20.28
N ARG A 219 -11.15 -23.62 -18.96
CA ARG A 219 -12.04 -24.59 -18.31
C ARG A 219 -13.50 -24.21 -18.57
N ASN A 220 -14.36 -25.19 -18.83
CA ASN A 220 -15.81 -24.99 -19.02
C ASN A 220 -16.17 -23.96 -20.11
N GLY A 221 -15.41 -23.90 -21.22
CA GLY A 221 -15.68 -22.95 -22.32
C GLY A 221 -15.31 -21.50 -22.03
N SER A 222 -14.59 -21.23 -20.94
CA SER A 222 -14.00 -19.92 -20.67
C SER A 222 -12.86 -19.59 -21.66
N LYS A 223 -12.52 -18.30 -21.77
CA LYS A 223 -11.42 -17.86 -22.63
C LYS A 223 -10.08 -18.46 -22.15
N PRO A 224 -9.18 -18.85 -23.07
CA PRO A 224 -7.81 -19.25 -22.73
C PRO A 224 -7.11 -18.19 -21.87
N PHE A 225 -6.42 -18.64 -20.83
CA PHE A 225 -5.66 -17.75 -19.96
C PHE A 225 -4.40 -17.25 -20.68
N ARG A 226 -4.18 -15.93 -20.71
CA ARG A 226 -2.95 -15.34 -21.24
C ARG A 226 -2.26 -14.56 -20.14
N ALA A 227 -1.00 -14.87 -19.89
CA ALA A 227 -0.21 -14.14 -18.91
C ALA A 227 -0.02 -12.69 -19.36
N THR A 228 -0.32 -11.73 -18.47
CA THR A 228 -0.02 -10.32 -18.69
C THR A 228 1.31 -9.98 -18.03
N PHE A 229 1.95 -8.90 -18.48
CA PHE A 229 3.20 -8.42 -17.86
C PHE A 229 3.06 -8.22 -16.34
N ASP A 230 1.96 -7.59 -15.88
CA ASP A 230 1.69 -7.39 -14.45
C ASP A 230 1.57 -8.72 -13.69
N TRP A 231 0.97 -9.73 -14.32
CA TRP A 231 0.82 -11.06 -13.72
C TRP A 231 2.18 -11.74 -13.58
N LEU A 232 3.06 -11.61 -14.57
CA LEU A 232 4.40 -12.21 -14.58
C LEU A 232 5.34 -11.61 -13.54
N ILE A 233 5.25 -10.29 -13.27
CA ILE A 233 6.11 -9.61 -12.29
C ILE A 233 5.52 -9.61 -10.87
N ALA A 234 4.29 -10.12 -10.71
CA ALA A 234 3.66 -10.24 -9.40
C ALA A 234 4.41 -11.26 -8.54
N PRO A 235 4.74 -10.95 -7.26
CA PRO A 235 5.60 -11.78 -6.42
C PRO A 235 5.19 -13.26 -6.38
N SER A 236 3.91 -13.53 -6.13
CA SER A 236 3.40 -14.89 -5.97
C SER A 236 3.45 -15.72 -7.26
N ASN A 237 3.43 -15.08 -8.43
CA ASN A 237 3.42 -15.76 -9.72
C ASN A 237 4.83 -15.87 -10.30
N PHE A 238 5.64 -14.83 -10.12
CA PHE A 238 7.03 -14.79 -10.54
C PHE A 238 7.80 -16.01 -10.02
N VAL A 239 7.68 -16.29 -8.71
CA VAL A 239 8.31 -17.46 -8.07
C VAL A 239 7.84 -18.75 -8.74
N LYS A 240 6.54 -18.91 -9.00
CA LYS A 240 6.00 -20.12 -9.62
C LYS A 240 6.50 -20.36 -11.04
N VAL A 241 6.71 -19.27 -11.80
CA VAL A 241 7.26 -19.36 -13.15
C VAL A 241 8.72 -19.79 -13.08
N VAL A 242 9.52 -19.13 -12.23
CA VAL A 242 10.94 -19.48 -12.02
C VAL A 242 11.10 -20.92 -11.56
N GLU A 243 10.23 -21.40 -10.67
CA GLU A 243 10.19 -22.80 -10.20
C GLU A 243 9.75 -23.81 -11.27
N GLY A 244 9.27 -23.37 -12.44
CA GLY A 244 8.86 -24.24 -13.53
C GLY A 244 7.47 -24.86 -13.36
N ASN A 245 6.63 -24.34 -12.45
CA ASN A 245 5.30 -24.91 -12.14
C ASN A 245 4.31 -24.93 -13.32
N TYR A 246 4.66 -24.29 -14.44
CA TYR A 246 3.85 -24.21 -15.66
C TYR A 246 4.47 -24.90 -16.86
N HIS A 247 5.49 -25.74 -16.64
CA HIS A 247 6.17 -26.55 -17.65
C HIS A 247 5.72 -27.99 -17.43
N ALA A 248 4.63 -28.38 -18.09
CA ALA A 248 4.08 -29.72 -18.08
C ALA A 248 3.98 -30.23 -19.51
#